data_AF-A0A7C9ASG2-F1
#
_entry.id   AF-A0A7C9ASG2-F1
#
_cell.length_a   1.000
_cell.length_b   1.000
_cell.length_c   1.000
_cell.angle_alpha   90.00
_cell.angle_beta   90.00
_cell.angle_gamma   90.00
#
_symmetry.space_group_name_H-M   'P 1'
#
loop_
_entity.id
_entity.type
_entity.pdbx_description
1 polymer ?
#
loop_
_entity_poly.entity_id
_entity_poly.type
_entity_poly.pdbx_seq_one_letter_code
_entity_poly.pdbx_strand_id
1 'polypeptide(L)'
;RVLKVMANADTPEDALTARNNGAEGIGLCRTEHMFFASDDRIKAVRKMIMAVTPEQRKAALDQLLPYQRSDFEGIFRAMDGLPVTIRLLDPPLHEFLPEGDLEEIVIELATDTGMTEGEVFSRIEKLSEVNPMLGFRGC
;
A
#
# COMPACT_ATOMS: atom_id res chain seq x y z
N ARG A 1 -23.81 10.32 24.20
CA ARG A 1 -24.04 10.17 22.73
C ARG A 1 -24.30 8.68 22.48
N VAL A 2 -25.21 8.30 21.58
CA VAL A 2 -25.48 6.87 21.29
C VAL A 2 -24.52 6.32 20.24
N LEU A 3 -24.15 7.13 19.23
CA LEU A 3 -23.17 6.77 18.22
C LEU A 3 -21.76 6.85 18.80
N LYS A 4 -20.96 5.81 18.55
CA LYS A 4 -19.51 5.81 18.80
C LYS A 4 -18.80 6.63 17.74
N VAL A 5 -17.71 7.29 18.12
CA VAL A 5 -16.86 8.03 17.18
C VAL A 5 -15.55 7.29 17.00
N MET A 6 -15.38 6.72 15.80
CA MET A 6 -14.15 6.04 15.40
C MET A 6 -13.27 6.97 14.56
N ALA A 7 -11.98 6.68 14.46
CA ALA A 7 -11.07 7.43 13.60
C ALA A 7 -10.68 6.65 12.34
N ASN A 8 -10.29 7.39 11.31
CA ASN A 8 -9.53 6.88 10.18
C ASN A 8 -8.06 7.21 10.44
N ALA A 9 -7.21 6.20 10.59
CA ALA A 9 -5.78 6.39 10.86
C ALA A 9 -5.00 5.20 10.31
N ASP A 10 -3.88 5.52 9.66
CA ASP A 10 -3.08 4.55 8.90
C ASP A 10 -1.66 4.39 9.48
N THR A 11 -1.29 5.23 10.45
CA THR A 11 0.01 5.21 11.14
C THR A 11 -0.16 5.13 12.67
N PRO A 12 0.86 4.66 13.41
CA PRO A 12 0.84 4.67 14.87
C PRO A 12 0.64 6.06 15.47
N GLU A 13 1.25 7.09 14.88
CA GLU A 13 1.17 8.49 15.31
C GLU A 13 -0.24 9.05 15.13
N ASP A 14 -0.88 8.77 13.99
CA ASP A 14 -2.25 9.16 13.70
C ASP A 14 -3.23 8.44 14.64
N ALA A 15 -3.00 7.16 14.91
CA ALA A 15 -3.80 6.38 15.84
C ALA A 15 -3.69 6.95 17.27
N LEU A 16 -2.48 7.30 17.72
CA LEU A 16 -2.29 7.92 19.03
C LEU A 16 -2.97 9.29 19.11
N THR A 17 -2.85 10.10 18.05
CA THR A 17 -3.49 11.41 17.96
C THR A 17 -5.01 11.29 17.99
N ALA A 18 -5.58 10.35 17.24
CA ALA A 18 -7.00 10.05 17.25
C ALA A 18 -7.49 9.64 18.64
N ARG A 19 -6.73 8.79 19.34
CA ARG A 19 -7.05 8.38 20.72
C ARG A 19 -7.03 9.57 21.68
N ASN A 20 -6.03 10.45 21.58
CA ASN A 20 -5.93 11.67 22.39
C ASN A 20 -7.12 12.63 22.14
N ASN A 21 -7.66 12.63 20.92
CA ASN A 21 -8.86 13.38 20.55
C ASN A 21 -10.18 12.68 20.93
N GLY A 22 -10.13 11.53 21.61
CA GLY A 22 -11.29 10.81 22.14
C GLY A 22 -11.93 9.82 21.17
N ALA A 23 -11.20 9.34 20.16
CA ALA A 23 -11.67 8.25 19.30
C ALA A 23 -11.85 6.96 20.10
N GLU A 24 -12.92 6.22 19.81
CA GLU A 24 -13.29 4.97 20.47
C GLU A 24 -12.72 3.72 19.73
N GLY A 25 -11.70 3.95 18.89
CA GLY A 25 -10.97 2.96 18.10
C GLY A 25 -10.80 3.42 16.64
N ILE A 26 -10.30 2.52 15.79
CA ILE A 26 -10.10 2.78 14.35
C ILE A 26 -11.23 2.13 13.56
N GLY A 27 -11.97 2.96 12.82
CA GLY A 27 -13.04 2.52 11.93
C GLY A 27 -12.53 2.14 10.54
N LEU A 28 -11.39 2.70 10.13
CA LEU A 28 -10.74 2.41 8.85
C LEU A 28 -9.23 2.71 8.93
N CYS A 29 -8.42 1.67 8.83
CA CYS A 29 -6.98 1.75 8.54
C CYS A 29 -6.78 1.28 7.08
N ARG A 30 -6.23 2.15 6.24
CA ARG A 30 -5.96 1.93 4.81
C ARG A 30 -4.55 1.42 4.63
N THR A 31 -4.41 0.17 4.21
CA THR A 31 -3.09 -0.47 4.11
C THR A 31 -2.21 0.09 3.01
N GLU A 32 -2.83 0.61 1.95
CA GLU A 32 -2.14 1.28 0.85
C GLU A 32 -1.30 2.49 1.28
N HIS A 33 -1.78 3.27 2.25
CA HIS A 33 -1.10 4.47 2.72
C HIS A 33 0.21 4.14 3.45
N MET A 34 0.28 2.95 4.05
CA MET A 34 1.45 2.48 4.81
C MET A 34 2.68 2.26 3.90
N PHE A 35 2.48 2.09 2.59
CA PHE A 35 3.57 1.90 1.63
C PHE A 35 4.16 3.22 1.12
N PHE A 36 3.44 4.33 1.22
CA PHE A 36 3.94 5.66 0.82
C PHE A 36 4.81 6.32 1.89
N ALA A 37 5.01 5.67 3.04
CA ALA A 37 5.81 6.21 4.14
C ALA A 37 7.32 6.31 3.84
N SER A 38 7.84 5.57 2.84
CA SER A 38 9.25 5.63 2.45
C SER A 38 9.49 5.03 1.06
N ASP A 39 10.51 5.49 0.36
CA ASP A 39 10.92 4.98 -0.95
C ASP A 39 11.18 3.47 -0.95
N ASP A 40 11.79 2.90 0.10
CA ASP A 40 12.06 1.46 0.15
C ASP A 40 10.77 0.61 0.11
N ARG A 41 9.72 1.10 0.78
CA ARG A 41 8.40 0.44 0.80
C ARG A 41 7.72 0.55 -0.55
N ILE A 42 7.77 1.72 -1.19
CA ILE A 42 7.19 1.92 -2.53
C ILE A 42 7.90 1.02 -3.55
N LYS A 43 9.22 0.88 -3.46
CA LYS A 43 10.02 -0.02 -4.30
C LYS A 43 9.66 -1.49 -4.09
N ALA A 44 9.45 -1.91 -2.85
CA ALA A 44 8.98 -3.27 -2.56
C ALA A 44 7.59 -3.54 -3.15
N VAL A 45 6.67 -2.56 -3.13
CA VAL A 45 5.37 -2.67 -3.80
C VAL A 45 5.53 -2.73 -5.31
N ARG A 46 6.35 -1.88 -5.92
CA ARG A 46 6.64 -1.91 -7.36
C ARG A 46 7.18 -3.26 -7.82
N LYS A 47 8.10 -3.86 -7.06
CA LYS A 47 8.58 -5.24 -7.31
C LYS A 47 7.45 -6.26 -7.29
N MET A 48 6.52 -6.16 -6.34
CA MET A 48 5.34 -7.05 -6.28
C MET A 48 4.42 -6.86 -7.50
N ILE A 49 4.18 -5.62 -7.93
CA ILE A 49 3.32 -5.31 -9.09
C ILE A 49 3.93 -5.83 -10.39
N MET A 50 5.24 -5.62 -10.55
CA MET A 50 5.99 -6.02 -11.75
C MET A 50 6.24 -7.53 -11.82
N ALA A 51 6.14 -8.26 -10.70
CA ALA A 51 6.33 -9.71 -10.66
C ALA A 51 5.43 -10.46 -11.66
N VAL A 52 6.07 -11.30 -12.49
CA VAL A 52 5.42 -12.09 -13.55
C VAL A 52 5.12 -13.50 -13.05
N THR A 53 5.95 -14.05 -12.16
CA THR A 53 5.75 -15.38 -11.59
C THR A 53 5.23 -15.33 -10.14
N PRO A 54 4.53 -16.38 -9.68
CA PRO A 54 4.12 -16.50 -8.27
C PRO A 54 5.30 -16.44 -7.29
N GLU A 55 6.46 -16.96 -7.66
CA GLU A 55 7.67 -16.98 -6.84
C GLU A 55 8.26 -15.58 -6.68
N GLN A 56 8.37 -14.82 -7.78
CA GLN A 56 8.77 -13.41 -7.75
C GLN A 56 7.82 -12.58 -6.89
N ARG A 57 6.51 -12.81 -7.05
CA ARG A 57 5.48 -12.11 -6.28
C ARG A 57 5.60 -12.44 -4.80
N LYS A 58 5.78 -13.72 -4.46
CA LYS A 58 5.96 -14.16 -3.08
C LYS A 58 7.20 -13.52 -2.44
N ALA A 59 8.34 -13.50 -3.15
CA ALA A 59 9.56 -12.88 -2.66
C ALA A 59 9.40 -11.37 -2.40
N ALA A 60 8.63 -10.66 -3.22
CA ALA A 60 8.32 -9.25 -2.99
C ALA A 60 7.33 -9.07 -1.81
N LEU A 61 6.32 -9.93 -1.69
CA LEU A 61 5.39 -9.92 -0.54
C LEU A 61 6.11 -10.20 0.79
N ASP A 62 7.09 -11.09 0.79
CA ASP A 62 7.92 -11.38 1.98
C ASP A 62 8.72 -10.15 2.43
N GLN A 63 9.10 -9.25 1.50
CA GLN A 63 9.74 -7.96 1.84
C GLN A 63 8.74 -6.94 2.41
N LEU A 64 7.47 -6.99 2.00
CA LEU A 64 6.41 -6.11 2.50
C LEU A 64 5.92 -6.52 3.90
N LEU A 65 5.99 -7.81 4.21
CA LEU A 65 5.52 -8.39 5.47
C LEU A 65 6.10 -7.70 6.74
N PRO A 66 7.42 -7.49 6.89
CA PRO A 66 7.96 -6.83 8.08
C PRO A 66 7.49 -5.38 8.25
N TYR A 67 7.33 -4.63 7.15
CA TYR A 67 6.81 -3.26 7.19
C TYR A 67 5.38 -3.21 7.73
N GLN A 68 4.48 -3.96 7.10
CA GLN A 68 3.09 -4.08 7.52
C GLN A 68 2.97 -4.54 8.98
N ARG A 69 3.75 -5.56 9.38
CA ARG A 69 3.73 -6.08 10.74
C ARG A 69 4.14 -5.01 11.76
N SER A 70 5.25 -4.32 11.49
CA SER A 70 5.77 -3.27 12.38
C SER A 70 4.75 -2.15 12.59
N ASP A 71 4.10 -1.72 11.52
CA ASP A 71 3.11 -0.63 11.60
C ASP A 71 1.86 -1.08 12.37
N PHE A 72 1.37 -2.29 12.12
CA PHE A 72 0.23 -2.83 12.87
C PHE A 72 0.55 -3.02 14.35
N GLU A 73 1.75 -3.48 14.70
CA GLU A 73 2.20 -3.55 16.09
C GLU A 73 2.14 -2.16 16.75
N GLY A 74 2.54 -1.10 16.04
CA GLY A 74 2.43 0.28 16.50
C GLY A 74 0.99 0.75 16.66
N ILE A 75 0.12 0.48 15.67
CA ILE A 75 -1.30 0.86 15.69
C ILE A 75 -2.03 0.13 16.83
N PHE A 76 -1.83 -1.18 16.99
CA PHE A 76 -2.45 -1.95 18.07
C PHE A 76 -1.97 -1.47 19.44
N ARG A 77 -0.69 -1.10 19.59
CA ARG A 77 -0.18 -0.52 20.83
C ARG A 77 -0.80 0.84 21.13
N ALA A 78 -0.93 1.71 20.12
CA ALA A 78 -1.58 3.01 20.26
C ALA A 78 -3.07 2.89 20.62
N MET A 79 -3.74 1.85 20.12
CA MET A 79 -5.16 1.58 20.34
C MET A 79 -5.43 0.46 21.35
N ASP A 80 -4.51 0.22 22.29
CA ASP A 80 -4.68 -0.83 23.30
C ASP A 80 -6.04 -0.73 24.03
N GLY A 81 -6.78 -1.84 24.01
CA GLY A 81 -8.14 -1.97 24.54
C GLY A 81 -9.28 -1.49 23.62
N LEU A 82 -8.98 -0.97 22.43
CA LEU A 82 -9.97 -0.45 21.48
C LEU A 82 -9.98 -1.26 20.16
N PRO A 83 -11.13 -1.37 19.47
CA PRO A 83 -11.20 -2.07 18.20
C PRO A 83 -10.46 -1.31 17.09
N VAL A 84 -9.80 -2.07 16.21
CA VAL A 84 -9.07 -1.56 15.04
C VAL A 84 -9.53 -2.30 13.80
N THR A 85 -10.19 -1.59 12.88
CA THR A 85 -10.64 -2.14 11.60
C THR A 85 -9.59 -1.85 10.52
N ILE A 86 -8.99 -2.91 9.98
CA ILE A 86 -7.98 -2.84 8.90
C ILE A 86 -8.63 -3.23 7.59
N ARG A 87 -8.51 -2.35 6.58
CA ARG A 87 -8.94 -2.65 5.21
C ARG A 87 -7.78 -3.19 4.40
N LEU A 88 -8.03 -4.29 3.68
CA LEU A 88 -7.07 -4.84 2.73
C LEU A 88 -6.84 -3.87 1.56
N LEU A 89 -5.84 -4.19 0.74
CA LEU A 89 -5.43 -3.35 -0.38
C LEU A 89 -6.60 -3.07 -1.33
N ASP A 90 -6.86 -1.78 -1.57
CA ASP A 90 -7.99 -1.30 -2.37
C ASP A 90 -7.63 -0.47 -3.61
N PRO A 91 -6.50 0.25 -3.70
CA PRO A 91 -6.24 1.07 -4.89
C PRO A 91 -5.83 0.21 -6.09
N PRO A 92 -6.10 0.70 -7.31
CA PRO A 92 -5.59 0.10 -8.53
C PRO A 92 -4.06 0.18 -8.55
N LEU A 93 -3.42 -0.86 -9.08
CA LEU A 93 -1.97 -1.04 -8.94
C LEU A 93 -1.14 0.05 -9.64
N HIS A 94 -1.68 0.71 -10.65
CA HIS A 94 -0.97 1.78 -11.35
C HIS A 94 -0.72 3.02 -10.47
N GLU A 95 -1.47 3.20 -9.37
CA GLU A 95 -1.24 4.30 -8.41
C GLU A 95 0.10 4.19 -7.65
N PHE A 96 0.77 3.03 -7.69
CA PHE A 96 2.09 2.83 -7.08
C PHE A 96 3.25 2.97 -8.08
N LEU A 97 2.96 3.14 -9.36
CA LEU A 97 3.98 3.32 -10.39
C LEU A 97 4.54 4.75 -10.31
N PRO A 98 5.80 4.98 -10.72
CA PRO A 98 6.31 6.34 -10.86
C PRO A 98 5.43 7.17 -11.80
N GLU A 99 5.34 8.46 -11.51
CA GLU A 99 4.71 9.45 -12.40
C GLU A 99 5.78 10.06 -13.31
N GLY A 100 5.38 10.50 -14.51
CA GLY A 100 6.29 11.15 -15.46
C GLY A 100 6.14 10.65 -16.88
N ASP A 101 7.16 10.93 -17.70
CA ASP A 101 7.23 10.42 -19.06
C ASP A 101 7.44 8.90 -19.06
N LEU A 102 6.81 8.21 -20.01
CA LEU A 102 6.81 6.75 -20.05
C LEU A 102 8.23 6.16 -20.14
N GLU A 103 9.15 6.84 -20.84
CA GLU A 103 10.55 6.42 -20.92
C GLU A 103 11.25 6.47 -19.55
N GLU A 104 11.03 7.52 -18.76
CA GLU A 104 11.61 7.66 -17.42
C GLU A 104 11.04 6.60 -16.46
N ILE A 105 9.71 6.40 -16.50
CA ILE A 105 9.03 5.38 -15.70
C ILE A 105 9.60 3.98 -15.99
N VAL A 106 9.79 3.66 -17.27
CA VAL A 106 10.32 2.36 -17.69
C VAL A 106 11.75 2.16 -17.19
N ILE A 107 12.62 3.17 -17.30
CA ILE A 107 14.01 3.11 -16.84
C ILE A 107 14.07 2.94 -15.30
N GLU A 108 13.26 3.70 -14.56
CA GLU A 108 13.22 3.63 -13.10
C GLU A 108 12.75 2.24 -12.63
N LEU A 109 11.64 1.75 -13.19
CA LEU A 109 11.10 0.43 -12.85
C LEU A 109 12.02 -0.70 -13.27
N ALA A 110 12.68 -0.62 -14.43
CA ALA A 110 13.67 -1.61 -14.86
C ALA A 110 14.84 -1.67 -13.86
N THR A 111 15.30 -0.52 -13.36
CA THR A 111 16.37 -0.43 -12.36
C THR A 111 15.93 -1.00 -11.01
N ASP A 112 14.74 -0.65 -10.53
CA ASP A 112 14.24 -1.10 -9.23
C ASP A 112 13.91 -2.60 -9.20
N THR A 113 13.52 -3.17 -10.34
CA THR A 113 13.05 -4.57 -10.44
C THR A 113 14.06 -5.54 -11.06
N GLY A 114 15.07 -5.02 -11.77
CA GLY A 114 16.03 -5.84 -12.54
C GLY A 114 15.44 -6.46 -13.81
N MET A 115 14.27 -6.00 -14.25
CA MET A 115 13.62 -6.43 -15.50
C MET A 115 14.15 -5.66 -16.70
N THR A 116 13.95 -6.21 -17.90
CA THR A 116 14.25 -5.48 -19.14
C THR A 116 13.19 -4.40 -19.41
N GLU A 117 13.58 -3.31 -20.07
CA GLU A 117 12.66 -2.22 -20.44
C GLU A 117 11.43 -2.71 -21.21
N GLY A 118 11.61 -3.68 -22.10
CA GLY A 118 10.51 -4.28 -22.86
C GLY A 118 9.51 -5.06 -22.00
N GLU A 119 9.98 -5.76 -20.97
CA GLU A 119 9.10 -6.46 -20.01
C GLU A 119 8.33 -5.47 -19.15
N VAL A 120 8.99 -4.40 -18.69
CA VAL A 120 8.36 -3.31 -17.92
C VAL A 120 7.29 -2.62 -18.75
N PHE A 121 7.60 -2.25 -20.00
CA PHE A 121 6.65 -1.62 -20.92
C PHE A 121 5.40 -2.48 -21.11
N SER A 122 5.57 -3.78 -21.42
CA SER A 122 4.44 -4.71 -21.57
C SER A 122 3.62 -4.84 -20.29
N ARG A 123 4.25 -4.70 -19.12
CA ARG A 123 3.56 -4.77 -17.83
C ARG A 123 2.75 -3.51 -17.54
N ILE A 124 3.31 -2.33 -17.81
CA ILE A 124 2.62 -1.03 -17.67
C ILE A 124 1.38 -1.00 -18.56
N GLU A 125 1.52 -1.41 -19.83
CA GLU A 125 0.39 -1.46 -20.76
C GLU A 125 -0.75 -2.35 -20.25
N LYS A 126 -0.42 -3.53 -19.68
CA LYS A 126 -1.41 -4.45 -19.09
C LYS A 126 -2.08 -3.94 -17.82
N LEU A 127 -1.43 -3.03 -17.09
CA LEU A 127 -1.95 -2.43 -15.86
C LEU A 127 -2.70 -1.13 -16.13
N SER A 128 -2.63 -0.60 -17.36
CA SER A 128 -3.34 0.60 -17.76
C SER A 128 -4.84 0.31 -17.88
N GLU A 129 -5.65 1.18 -17.28
CA GLU A 129 -7.10 1.07 -17.30
C GLU A 129 -7.72 2.40 -17.71
N VAL A 130 -8.78 2.34 -18.51
CA VAL A 130 -9.48 3.56 -18.95
C VAL A 130 -10.21 4.23 -17.80
N ASN A 131 -10.79 3.44 -16.88
CA ASN A 131 -11.53 3.93 -15.70
C ASN A 131 -11.09 3.19 -14.43
N PRO A 132 -9.96 3.59 -13.81
CA PRO A 132 -9.38 2.95 -12.63
C PRO A 132 -10.33 2.74 -11.45
N MET A 133 -11.28 3.67 -11.26
CA MET A 133 -12.28 3.59 -10.18
C MET A 133 -13.21 2.38 -10.32
N LEU A 134 -13.34 1.80 -11.52
CA LEU A 134 -14.18 0.66 -11.85
C LEU A 134 -13.38 -0.52 -12.41
N GLY A 135 -12.06 -0.53 -12.17
CA GLY A 135 -11.13 -1.49 -12.76
C GLY A 135 -10.69 -2.59 -11.80
N PHE A 136 -9.47 -3.06 -11.99
CA PHE A 136 -8.88 -4.18 -11.27
C PHE A 136 -8.27 -3.71 -9.94
N ARG A 137 -9.15 -3.61 -8.95
CA ARG A 137 -8.85 -3.11 -7.61
C ARG A 137 -9.73 -3.80 -6.56
N GLY A 138 -9.37 -3.70 -5.29
CA GLY A 138 -10.20 -4.25 -4.20
C GLY A 138 -10.48 -5.76 -4.31
N CYS A 139 -11.68 -6.18 -3.91
CA CYS A 139 -12.11 -7.58 -3.82
C CYS A 139 -12.79 -8.13 -5.07
#